data_AF-A0A428JZ66-F1
#
_entry.id   AF-A0A428JZ66-F1
#
_cell.length_a   1.000
_cell.length_b   1.000
_cell.length_c   1.000
_cell.angle_alpha   90.00
_cell.angle_beta   90.00
_cell.angle_gamma   90.00
#
_symmetry.space_group_name_H-M   'P 1'
#
loop_
_entity.id
_entity.type
_entity.pdbx_description
1 polymer ?
#
loop_
_entity_poly.entity_id
_entity_poly.type
_entity_poly.pdbx_seq_one_letter_code
_entity_poly.pdbx_strand_id
1 'polypeptide(L)'
;MKTALSDSYYTGFKYYITAFECELFNDSLGISAYLILSDIELADKSEWHRWVHSFPFNIENNNGPEEPSRVFLMGLLTQARIQNVEEEHEGTLIIEFQNQLKVRLIGEVEIEDISWTIQFRNSDGKPIGDCTCSFNKLFLNTSEELMSKLGLHGA
;
A
#
# COMPACT_ATOMS: atom_id res chain seq x y z
N MET A 1 -11.26 -0.15 -4.29
CA MET A 1 -9.97 -0.22 -3.54
C MET A 1 -9.87 -1.46 -2.66
N LYS A 2 -10.63 -1.57 -1.55
CA LYS A 2 -10.51 -2.70 -0.60
C LYS A 2 -10.55 -4.08 -1.26
N THR A 3 -11.53 -4.33 -2.14
CA THR A 3 -11.64 -5.57 -2.91
C THR A 3 -10.40 -5.86 -3.77
N ALA A 4 -9.81 -4.84 -4.37
CA ALA A 4 -8.65 -4.99 -5.25
C ALA A 4 -7.34 -5.26 -4.48
N LEU A 5 -7.26 -4.79 -3.23
CA LEU A 5 -6.06 -4.89 -2.39
C LEU A 5 -6.10 -6.04 -1.39
N SER A 6 -7.28 -6.55 -1.04
CA SER A 6 -7.42 -7.71 -0.15
C SER A 6 -6.83 -8.96 -0.81
N ASP A 7 -6.04 -9.73 -0.05
CA ASP A 7 -5.24 -10.88 -0.50
C ASP A 7 -4.07 -10.57 -1.44
N SER A 8 -3.86 -9.29 -1.77
CA SER A 8 -2.71 -8.85 -2.58
C SER A 8 -1.41 -8.94 -1.78
N TYR A 9 -0.28 -9.14 -2.46
CA TYR A 9 1.06 -9.08 -1.87
C TYR A 9 1.95 -8.15 -2.70
N TYR A 10 2.99 -7.59 -2.07
CA TYR A 10 3.92 -6.72 -2.77
C TYR A 10 4.87 -7.52 -3.66
N THR A 11 5.02 -7.08 -4.91
CA THR A 11 5.98 -7.63 -5.88
C THR A 11 7.18 -6.73 -6.11
N GLY A 12 7.03 -5.43 -5.83
CA GLY A 12 8.06 -4.45 -6.10
C GLY A 12 7.96 -3.24 -5.17
N PHE A 13 9.12 -2.72 -4.81
CA PHE A 13 9.26 -1.50 -4.05
C PHE A 13 10.44 -0.69 -4.58
N LYS A 14 10.22 0.61 -4.75
CA LYS A 14 11.28 1.54 -5.13
C LYS A 14 11.22 2.77 -4.23
N TYR A 15 12.31 3.00 -3.51
CA TYR A 15 12.46 4.13 -2.61
C TYR A 15 13.14 5.31 -3.32
N TYR A 16 12.57 6.49 -3.13
CA TYR A 16 13.15 7.78 -3.46
C TYR A 16 13.23 8.62 -2.19
N ILE A 17 14.10 9.63 -2.18
CA ILE A 17 14.30 10.50 -1.01
C ILE A 17 12.98 11.08 -0.47
N THR A 18 11.97 11.26 -1.32
CA THR A 18 10.70 11.92 -0.99
C THR A 18 9.46 11.05 -1.20
N ALA A 19 9.60 9.83 -1.71
CA ALA A 19 8.47 9.00 -2.11
C ALA A 19 8.83 7.51 -2.21
N PHE A 20 7.82 6.66 -2.22
CA PHE A 20 7.94 5.24 -2.45
C PHE A 20 6.95 4.83 -3.54
N GLU A 21 7.45 4.15 -4.56
CA GLU A 21 6.61 3.41 -5.50
C GLU A 21 6.47 1.97 -5.02
N CYS A 22 5.24 1.48 -4.97
CA CYS A 22 4.96 0.10 -4.62
C CYS A 22 4.12 -0.57 -5.70
N GLU A 23 4.42 -1.83 -5.96
CA GLU A 23 3.66 -2.70 -6.83
C GLU A 23 3.11 -3.87 -6.01
N LEU A 24 1.81 -4.12 -6.17
CA LEU A 24 1.11 -5.24 -5.56
C LEU A 24 0.48 -6.11 -6.62
N PHE A 25 0.38 -7.40 -6.34
CA PHE A 25 -0.32 -8.34 -7.19
C PHE A 25 -1.37 -9.12 -6.42
N ASN A 26 -2.52 -9.31 -7.06
CA ASN A 26 -3.60 -10.15 -6.57
C ASN A 26 -3.78 -11.35 -7.52
N ASP A 27 -3.34 -12.53 -7.09
CA ASP A 27 -3.44 -13.76 -7.88
C ASP A 27 -4.89 -14.10 -8.23
N SER A 28 -5.80 -13.94 -7.28
CA SER A 28 -7.20 -14.34 -7.42
C SER A 28 -7.94 -13.50 -8.46
N LEU A 29 -7.58 -12.22 -8.57
CA LEU A 29 -8.18 -11.29 -9.52
C LEU A 29 -7.39 -11.18 -10.84
N GLY A 30 -6.12 -11.60 -10.82
CA GLY A 30 -5.18 -11.37 -11.92
C GLY A 30 -5.03 -9.89 -12.24
N ILE A 31 -4.83 -9.07 -11.21
CA ILE A 31 -4.65 -7.61 -11.29
C ILE A 31 -3.39 -7.24 -10.52
N SER A 32 -2.57 -6.36 -11.10
CA SER A 32 -1.54 -5.62 -10.39
C SER A 32 -2.02 -4.21 -10.05
N ALA A 33 -1.68 -3.72 -8.86
CA ALA A 33 -1.94 -2.38 -8.39
C ALA A 33 -0.63 -1.63 -8.17
N TYR A 34 -0.51 -0.42 -8.71
CA TYR A 34 0.62 0.47 -8.51
C TYR A 34 0.19 1.64 -7.65
N LEU A 35 0.96 1.93 -6.61
CA LEU A 35 0.70 3.04 -5.71
C LEU A 35 1.99 3.81 -5.42
N ILE A 36 1.84 5.11 -5.20
CA ILE A 36 2.93 5.99 -4.78
C ILE A 36 2.53 6.59 -3.44
N LEU A 37 3.47 6.59 -2.49
CA LEU A 37 3.26 7.09 -1.14
C LEU A 37 4.42 7.99 -0.70
N SER A 38 4.14 8.99 0.13
CA SER A 38 5.17 9.87 0.68
C SER A 38 5.83 9.28 1.91
N ASP A 39 5.10 8.52 2.73
CA ASP A 39 5.62 7.92 3.96
C ASP A 39 4.92 6.62 4.37
N ILE A 40 5.65 5.81 5.15
CA ILE A 40 5.22 4.53 5.73
C ILE A 40 5.67 4.44 7.19
N GLU A 41 4.75 4.13 8.08
CA GLU A 41 5.04 3.90 9.50
C GLU A 41 4.21 2.74 10.09
N LEU A 42 4.56 2.28 11.29
CA LEU A 42 3.67 1.38 12.03
C LEU A 42 2.38 2.12 12.42
N ALA A 43 1.25 1.45 12.26
CA ALA A 43 -0.03 1.97 12.71
C ALA A 43 -0.04 2.17 14.24
N ASP A 44 0.56 1.21 14.97
CA ASP A 44 0.82 1.27 16.41
C ASP A 44 2.34 1.28 16.68
N LYS A 45 2.85 2.44 17.10
CA LYS A 45 4.29 2.63 17.39
C LYS A 45 4.77 1.83 18.60
N SER A 46 3.87 1.41 19.50
CA SER A 46 4.24 0.59 20.67
C SER A 46 4.67 -0.83 20.28
N GLU A 47 4.22 -1.32 19.13
CA GLU A 47 4.61 -2.64 18.61
C GLU A 47 6.01 -2.69 17.99
N TRP A 48 6.72 -1.56 17.91
CA TRP A 48 8.04 -1.48 17.26
C TRP A 48 9.01 -2.57 17.73
N HIS A 49 9.11 -2.77 19.04
CA HIS A 49 10.00 -3.78 19.62
C HIS A 49 9.63 -5.22 19.22
N ARG A 50 8.33 -5.53 19.10
CA ARG A 50 7.85 -6.85 18.65
C ARG A 50 8.38 -7.15 17.24
N TRP A 51 8.35 -6.16 16.36
CA TRP A 51 8.70 -6.33 14.96
C TRP A 51 10.20 -6.36 14.74
N VAL A 52 10.97 -5.42 15.31
CA VAL A 52 12.43 -5.39 15.14
C VAL A 52 13.12 -6.67 15.64
N HIS A 53 12.63 -7.27 16.72
CA HIS A 53 13.24 -8.48 17.28
C HIS A 53 12.76 -9.80 16.66
N SER A 54 11.73 -9.78 15.81
CA SER A 54 11.19 -11.00 15.19
C SER A 54 11.90 -11.40 13.90
N PHE A 55 12.82 -10.58 13.38
CA PHE A 55 13.49 -10.80 12.10
C PHE A 55 15.01 -10.71 12.18
N PRO A 56 15.76 -11.38 11.28
CA PRO A 56 17.22 -11.52 11.37
C PRO A 56 18.00 -10.23 11.06
N PHE A 57 17.33 -9.08 10.94
CA PHE A 57 17.99 -7.80 10.79
C PHE A 57 18.30 -7.23 12.18
N ASN A 58 19.55 -7.41 12.63
CA ASN A 58 20.07 -6.75 13.82
C ASN A 58 20.29 -5.26 13.51
N ILE A 59 19.20 -4.49 13.38
CA ILE A 59 19.27 -3.03 13.19
C ILE A 59 19.46 -2.41 14.57
N GLU A 60 20.68 -2.47 15.10
CA GLU A 60 21.10 -1.56 16.15
C GLU A 60 21.10 -0.15 15.55
N ASN A 61 20.04 0.61 15.82
CA ASN A 61 19.86 1.98 15.35
C ASN A 61 20.89 2.90 16.05
N ASN A 62 22.07 3.00 15.46
CA ASN A 62 23.16 3.83 16.00
C ASN A 62 23.21 5.26 15.42
N ASN A 63 22.23 5.70 14.61
CA ASN A 63 22.31 7.01 13.90
C ASN A 63 21.03 7.88 13.89
N GLY A 64 19.93 7.54 14.57
CA GLY A 64 18.70 8.39 14.60
C GLY A 64 17.88 8.37 13.28
N PRO A 65 16.71 9.06 13.20
CA PRO A 65 15.44 8.51 13.68
C PRO A 65 14.46 7.92 12.63
N GLU A 66 14.66 7.98 11.30
CA GLU A 66 13.56 7.64 10.35
C GLU A 66 13.89 6.64 9.21
N GLU A 67 15.04 6.74 8.52
CA GLU A 67 15.29 5.92 7.32
C GLU A 67 15.45 4.40 7.53
N PRO A 68 16.16 3.92 8.58
CA PRO A 68 16.30 2.48 8.82
C PRO A 68 14.94 1.81 9.08
N SER A 69 14.00 2.57 9.66
CA SER A 69 12.67 2.09 10.01
C SER A 69 11.78 1.89 8.79
N ARG A 70 11.84 2.82 7.82
CA ARG A 70 11.07 2.70 6.57
C ARG A 70 11.51 1.50 5.74
N VAL A 71 12.82 1.32 5.56
CA VAL A 71 13.39 0.18 4.82
C VAL A 71 13.07 -1.14 5.53
N PHE A 72 13.13 -1.16 6.87
CA PHE A 72 12.74 -2.33 7.66
C PHE A 72 11.27 -2.69 7.44
N LEU A 73 10.36 -1.73 7.56
CA LEU A 73 8.93 -1.95 7.36
C LEU A 73 8.65 -2.49 5.96
N MET A 74 9.26 -1.91 4.92
CA MET A 74 9.15 -2.42 3.54
C MET A 74 9.57 -3.89 3.44
N GLY A 75 10.67 -4.27 4.10
CA GLY A 75 11.12 -5.65 4.16
C GLY A 75 10.06 -6.58 4.77
N LEU A 76 9.33 -6.13 5.79
CA LEU A 76 8.24 -6.90 6.39
C LEU A 76 7.00 -7.00 5.48
N LEU A 77 6.66 -5.92 4.77
CA LEU A 77 5.49 -5.90 3.88
C LEU A 77 5.58 -6.93 2.76
N THR A 78 6.79 -7.18 2.22
CA THR A 78 6.99 -8.17 1.15
C THR A 78 6.71 -9.62 1.57
N GLN A 79 6.55 -9.89 2.86
CA GLN A 79 6.50 -11.26 3.38
C GLN A 79 5.09 -11.75 3.69
N ALA A 80 4.09 -10.86 3.63
CA ALA A 80 2.74 -11.19 4.00
C ALA A 80 1.74 -10.64 2.98
N ARG A 81 0.61 -11.33 2.85
CA ARG A 81 -0.53 -10.82 2.08
C ARG A 81 -1.31 -9.82 2.91
N ILE A 82 -1.92 -8.87 2.22
CA ILE A 82 -2.85 -7.90 2.79
C ILE A 82 -4.12 -8.65 3.21
N GLN A 83 -4.49 -8.51 4.47
CA GLN A 83 -5.71 -9.06 5.03
C GLN A 83 -6.84 -8.01 5.02
N ASN A 84 -6.53 -6.78 5.41
CA ASN A 84 -7.53 -5.71 5.52
C ASN A 84 -6.93 -4.36 5.12
N VAL A 85 -7.80 -3.48 4.62
CA VAL A 85 -7.47 -2.11 4.22
C VAL A 85 -8.52 -1.16 4.79
N GLU A 86 -8.06 -0.20 5.57
CA GLU A 86 -8.88 0.83 6.19
C GLU A 86 -8.37 2.21 5.78
N GLU A 87 -9.29 3.16 5.68
CA GLU A 87 -8.97 4.56 5.49
C GLU A 87 -9.08 5.20 6.87
N GLU A 88 -7.98 5.74 7.40
CA GLU A 88 -7.96 6.36 8.73
C GLU A 88 -8.46 7.80 8.64
N HIS A 89 -7.86 8.56 7.74
CA HIS A 89 -8.25 9.91 7.35
C HIS A 89 -7.76 10.17 5.92
N GLU A 90 -8.01 11.39 5.44
CA GLU A 90 -7.60 11.80 4.10
C GLU A 90 -6.16 11.40 3.79
N GLY A 91 -5.98 10.77 2.63
CA GLY A 91 -4.66 10.47 2.14
C GLY A 91 -3.91 9.46 3.01
N THR A 92 -4.58 8.73 3.91
CA THR A 92 -3.91 7.80 4.83
C THR A 92 -4.63 6.46 4.92
N LEU A 93 -3.89 5.40 4.60
CA LEU A 93 -4.40 4.02 4.62
C LEU A 93 -3.76 3.24 5.76
N ILE A 94 -4.55 2.48 6.49
CA ILE A 94 -4.06 1.41 7.36
C ILE A 94 -4.18 0.09 6.63
N ILE A 95 -3.04 -0.57 6.43
CA ILE A 95 -2.98 -1.91 5.85
C ILE A 95 -2.61 -2.90 6.95
N GLU A 96 -3.49 -3.89 7.15
CA GLU A 96 -3.25 -5.03 8.02
C GLU A 96 -2.88 -6.24 7.17
N PHE A 97 -1.80 -6.92 7.56
CA PHE A 97 -1.29 -8.11 6.90
C PHE A 97 -1.66 -9.38 7.66
N GLN A 98 -1.59 -10.53 6.99
CA GLN A 98 -1.89 -11.84 7.59
C GLN A 98 -1.04 -12.19 8.82
N ASN A 99 0.15 -11.60 8.94
CA ASN A 99 1.01 -11.75 10.11
C ASN A 99 0.63 -10.81 11.27
N GLN A 100 -0.47 -10.06 11.15
CA GLN A 100 -0.99 -9.04 12.07
C GLN A 100 -0.19 -7.74 12.09
N LEU A 101 0.81 -7.56 11.21
CA LEU A 101 1.45 -6.25 11.05
C LEU A 101 0.42 -5.24 10.56
N LYS A 102 0.39 -4.07 11.19
CA LYS A 102 -0.41 -2.93 10.75
C LYS A 102 0.51 -1.77 10.42
N VAL A 103 0.45 -1.31 9.18
CA VAL A 103 1.19 -0.12 8.75
C VAL A 103 0.24 0.96 8.30
N ARG A 104 0.64 2.19 8.56
CA ARG A 104 0.04 3.39 8.03
C ARG A 104 0.84 3.83 6.81
N LEU A 105 0.16 3.92 5.67
CA LEU A 105 0.70 4.49 4.45
C LEU A 105 0.13 5.90 4.30
N ILE A 106 0.96 6.85 3.90
CA ILE A 106 0.60 8.26 3.70
C ILE A 106 0.80 8.61 2.23
N GLY A 107 -0.23 9.18 1.59
CA GLY A 107 -0.31 9.43 0.15
C GLY A 107 0.68 10.50 -0.33
N GLU A 108 0.63 10.83 -1.62
CA GLU A 108 1.50 11.86 -2.20
C GLU A 108 1.18 13.23 -1.63
N VAL A 109 2.21 14.01 -1.30
CA VAL A 109 2.08 15.42 -0.90
C VAL A 109 2.34 16.28 -2.13
N GLU A 110 1.33 16.47 -2.97
CA GLU A 110 1.37 17.49 -4.03
C GLU A 110 0.59 18.73 -3.56
N ILE A 111 1.27 19.88 -3.61
CA ILE A 111 0.78 21.25 -3.43
C ILE A 111 -0.72 21.32 -3.07
N GLU A 112 -0.98 21.21 -1.76
CA GLU A 112 -2.26 21.44 -1.05
C GLU A 112 -3.12 20.24 -0.63
N ASP A 113 -2.98 19.01 -1.16
CA ASP A 113 -3.80 17.85 -0.72
C ASP A 113 -2.99 16.53 -0.63
N ILE A 114 -3.27 15.69 0.38
CA ILE A 114 -2.69 14.33 0.46
C ILE A 114 -3.61 13.39 -0.33
N SER A 115 -3.12 12.86 -1.45
CA SER A 115 -3.93 12.02 -2.33
C SER A 115 -3.30 10.67 -2.63
N TRP A 116 -4.17 9.73 -3.01
CA TRP A 116 -3.77 8.44 -3.53
C TRP A 116 -4.25 8.31 -4.95
N THR A 117 -3.40 7.79 -5.82
CA THR A 117 -3.85 7.19 -7.08
C THR A 117 -3.32 5.77 -7.15
N ILE A 118 -4.23 4.81 -7.25
CA ILE A 118 -3.91 3.40 -7.46
C ILE A 118 -4.21 3.07 -8.92
N GLN A 119 -3.17 2.73 -9.68
CA GLN A 119 -3.33 2.30 -11.07
C GLN A 119 -3.45 0.78 -11.13
N PHE A 120 -4.49 0.28 -11.80
CA PHE A 120 -4.73 -1.15 -11.98
C PHE A 120 -4.32 -1.60 -13.38
N ARG A 121 -3.60 -2.71 -13.45
CA ARG A 121 -3.25 -3.39 -14.71
C ARG A 121 -3.66 -4.86 -14.65
N ASN A 122 -3.95 -5.44 -15.80
CA ASN A 122 -4.17 -6.88 -15.89
C ASN A 122 -2.85 -7.67 -15.92
N SER A 123 -2.94 -8.99 -16.00
CA SER A 123 -1.77 -9.90 -16.03
C SER A 123 -0.81 -9.66 -17.20
N ASP A 124 -1.26 -9.00 -18.27
CA ASP A 124 -0.43 -8.63 -19.43
C ASP A 124 0.24 -7.25 -19.24
N GLY A 125 0.05 -6.60 -18.09
CA GLY A 125 0.56 -5.26 -17.82
C GLY A 125 -0.21 -4.12 -18.51
N LYS A 126 -1.39 -4.41 -19.09
CA LYS A 126 -2.22 -3.37 -19.72
C LYS A 126 -3.03 -2.61 -18.67
N PRO A 127 -3.11 -1.27 -18.75
CA PRO A 127 -3.92 -0.48 -17.82
C PRO A 127 -5.41 -0.79 -18.02
N ILE A 128 -6.11 -1.07 -16.93
CA ILE A 128 -7.55 -1.42 -16.92
C ILE A 128 -8.38 -0.52 -16.01
N GLY A 129 -7.74 0.43 -15.31
CA GLY A 129 -8.41 1.48 -14.57
C GLY A 129 -7.52 2.09 -13.49
N ASP A 130 -8.08 3.03 -12.76
CA ASP A 130 -7.43 3.74 -11.66
C ASP A 130 -8.46 4.14 -10.59
N CYS A 131 -7.98 4.26 -9.36
CA CYS A 131 -8.76 4.75 -8.23
C CYS A 131 -8.00 5.89 -7.57
N THR A 132 -8.57 7.09 -7.62
CA THR A 132 -8.02 8.28 -6.97
C THR A 132 -8.85 8.64 -5.74
N CYS A 133 -8.17 8.91 -4.62
CA CYS A 133 -8.77 9.36 -3.37
C CYS A 133 -8.07 10.65 -2.92
N SER A 134 -8.84 11.72 -2.75
CA SER A 134 -8.37 13.02 -2.21
C SER A 134 -9.44 13.66 -1.31
N PHE A 135 -9.11 14.78 -0.64
CA PHE A 135 -9.92 15.50 0.36
C PHE A 135 -11.44 15.48 0.16
N ASN A 136 -11.91 15.59 -1.07
CA ASN A 136 -13.34 15.70 -1.39
C ASN A 136 -13.83 14.75 -2.48
N LYS A 137 -12.99 13.85 -3.00
CA LYS A 137 -13.33 13.05 -4.18
C LYS A 137 -12.72 11.66 -4.12
N LEU A 138 -13.59 10.65 -4.11
CA LEU A 138 -13.26 9.31 -4.57
C LEU A 138 -13.67 9.21 -6.04
N PHE A 139 -12.69 9.14 -6.94
CA PHE A 139 -12.93 8.91 -8.35
C PHE A 139 -12.43 7.51 -8.72
N LEU A 140 -13.31 6.74 -9.36
CA LEU A 140 -12.98 5.41 -9.87
C LEU A 140 -13.18 5.44 -11.38
N ASN A 141 -12.09 5.31 -12.11
CA ASN A 141 -12.10 5.13 -13.55
C ASN A 141 -11.83 3.67 -13.87
N THR A 142 -12.82 2.97 -14.41
CA THR A 142 -12.72 1.52 -14.62
C THR A 142 -13.11 1.13 -16.03
N SER A 143 -12.34 0.23 -16.62
CA SER A 143 -12.81 -0.56 -17.77
C SER A 143 -13.83 -1.62 -17.34
N GLU A 144 -14.58 -2.15 -18.30
CA GLU A 144 -15.47 -3.32 -18.09
C GLU A 144 -14.70 -4.53 -17.53
N GLU A 145 -13.46 -4.72 -17.97
CA GLU A 145 -12.58 -5.79 -17.48
C GLU A 145 -12.32 -5.64 -15.97
N LEU A 146 -11.96 -4.44 -15.52
CA LEU A 146 -11.73 -4.16 -14.11
C LEU A 146 -13.02 -4.31 -13.28
N MET A 147 -14.16 -3.80 -13.78
CA MET A 147 -15.45 -3.99 -13.10
C MET A 147 -15.81 -5.46 -12.95
N SER A 148 -15.56 -6.27 -13.99
CA SER A 148 -15.83 -7.71 -13.96
C SER A 148 -14.96 -8.43 -12.94
N LYS A 149 -13.64 -8.16 -12.94
CA LYS A 149 -12.70 -8.74 -11.97
C LYS A 149 -13.05 -8.34 -10.53
N LEU A 150 -13.49 -7.10 -10.30
CA LEU A 150 -13.88 -6.64 -8.97
C LEU A 150 -15.31 -7.04 -8.55
N GLY A 151 -16.09 -7.69 -9.42
CA GLY A 151 -17.47 -8.07 -9.15
C GLY A 151 -18.42 -6.88 -9.02
N LEU A 152 -18.14 -5.75 -9.69
CA LEU A 152 -18.88 -4.49 -9.59
C LEU A 152 -19.99 -4.33 -10.65
N HIS A 153 -20.49 -5.44 -11.22
CA HIS A 153 -21.56 -5.37 -12.21
C HIS A 153 -22.88 -4.90 -11.56
N GLY A 154 -23.27 -3.65 -11.80
CA GLY A 154 -24.59 -3.10 -11.43
C GLY A 154 -24.61 -1.91 -10.47
N ALA A 155 -23.54 -1.10 -10.40
CA ALA A 155 -23.58 0.22 -9.76
C ALA A 155 -24.14 1.29 -10.70
#